data_AF-A0A4W5KF74-F1
#
_entry.id   AF-A0A4W5KF74-F1
#
_cell.length_a   1.000
_cell.length_b   1.000
_cell.length_c   1.000
_cell.angle_alpha   90.00
_cell.angle_beta   90.00
_cell.angle_gamma   90.00
#
_symmetry.space_group_name_H-M   'P 1'
#
loop_
_entity.id
_entity.type
_entity.pdbx_description
1 polymer ?
#
loop_
_entity_poly.entity_id
_entity_poly.type
_entity_poly.pdbx_seq_one_letter_code
_entity_poly.pdbx_strand_id
1 'polypeptide(L)' 'MLNTPTLKGLRQAISEKYGMQEDSIGKIYKKCKRGIFVNMDDNIIEHYSNHSAFLIEISEVMSSQFQVTLMEL' A
#
# COMPACT_ATOMS: atom_id res chain seq x y z
N MET A 1 -11.18 7.49 -1.61
CA MET A 1 -10.88 7.01 -0.24
C MET A 1 -11.15 5.52 -0.21
N LEU A 2 -10.53 4.77 0.71
CA LEU A 2 -10.75 3.32 0.81
C LEU A 2 -12.19 3.04 1.25
N ASN A 3 -12.85 2.08 0.60
CA ASN A 3 -14.20 1.63 1.01
C ASN A 3 -14.17 0.94 2.38
N THR A 4 -13.05 0.29 2.69
CA THR A 4 -12.79 -0.35 3.98
C THR A 4 -11.36 0.00 4.38
N PRO A 5 -11.13 0.71 5.50
CA PRO A 5 -9.81 1.20 5.89
C PRO A 5 -8.97 0.08 6.56
N THR A 6 -8.83 -1.05 5.88
CA THR A 6 -8.01 -2.20 6.31
C THR A 6 -6.92 -2.47 5.28
N LEU A 7 -5.91 -3.25 5.65
CA LEU A 7 -4.83 -3.72 4.77
C LEU A 7 -5.40 -4.52 3.60
N LYS A 8 -6.43 -5.32 3.86
CA LYS A 8 -7.17 -6.01 2.81
C LYS A 8 -7.86 -5.02 1.86
N GLY A 9 -8.58 -4.03 2.39
CA GLY A 9 -9.23 -3.02 1.57
C GLY A 9 -8.23 -2.22 0.72
N LEU A 10 -7.05 -1.93 1.26
CA LEU A 10 -5.96 -1.29 0.52
C LEU A 10 -5.41 -2.19 -0.60
N ARG A 11 -5.19 -3.48 -0.35
CA ARG A 11 -4.76 -4.45 -1.38
C ARG A 11 -5.78 -4.55 -2.52
N GLN A 12 -7.06 -4.64 -2.19
CA GLN A 12 -8.13 -4.68 -3.17
C GLN A 12 -8.14 -3.41 -4.02
N ALA A 13 -8.05 -2.23 -3.40
CA ALA A 13 -8.01 -0.97 -4.12
C ALA A 13 -6.80 -0.85 -5.08
N ILE A 14 -5.63 -1.37 -4.68
CA ILE A 14 -4.44 -1.42 -5.55
C ILE A 14 -4.66 -2.42 -6.68
N SER A 15 -5.17 -3.61 -6.39
CA SER A 15 -5.49 -4.65 -7.37
C SER A 15 -6.42 -4.12 -8.45
N GLU A 16 -7.54 -3.49 -8.07
CA GLU A 16 -8.51 -2.88 -8.98
C GLU A 16 -7.89 -1.75 -9.81
N LYS A 17 -7.07 -0.89 -9.19
CA LYS A 17 -6.48 0.27 -9.87
C LYS A 17 -5.39 -0.10 -10.88
N TYR A 18 -4.60 -1.13 -10.61
CA TYR A 18 -3.43 -1.49 -11.42
C TYR A 18 -3.58 -2.81 -12.17
N GLY A 19 -4.73 -3.51 -12.05
CA GLY A 19 -4.98 -4.78 -12.72
C GLY A 19 -4.12 -5.93 -12.22
N MET A 20 -3.67 -5.87 -10.96
CA MET A 20 -2.80 -6.87 -10.34
C MET A 20 -3.62 -7.92 -9.62
N GLN A 21 -3.15 -9.17 -9.53
CA GLN A 21 -3.79 -10.16 -8.68
C GLN A 21 -3.60 -9.79 -7.20
N GLU A 22 -4.67 -9.82 -6.39
CA GLU A 22 -4.58 -9.44 -4.97
C GLU A 22 -3.53 -10.28 -4.23
N ASP A 23 -3.48 -11.59 -4.51
CA ASP A 23 -2.52 -12.52 -3.91
C ASP A 23 -1.06 -12.27 -4.33
N SER A 24 -0.85 -11.55 -5.45
CA SER A 24 0.49 -11.13 -5.88
C SER A 24 0.99 -9.90 -5.12
N ILE A 25 0.12 -9.17 -4.42
CA ILE A 25 0.48 -7.99 -3.64
C ILE A 25 0.93 -8.44 -2.24
N GLY A 26 2.25 -8.52 -2.07
CA GLY A 26 2.89 -8.92 -0.82
C GLY A 26 2.84 -7.84 0.25
N LYS A 27 4.03 -7.39 0.68
CA LYS A 27 4.14 -6.38 1.74
C LYS A 27 3.84 -4.99 1.20
N ILE A 28 3.11 -4.21 1.99
CA ILE A 28 2.85 -2.81 1.71
C ILE A 28 3.56 -1.98 2.77
N TYR A 29 4.40 -1.05 2.32
CA TYR A 29 5.10 -0.12 3.19
C TYR A 29 4.63 1.30 2.94
N LYS A 30 4.78 2.14 3.95
CA LYS A 30 4.76 3.59 3.81
C LYS A 30 6.18 4.13 3.99
N LYS A 31 6.61 4.99 3.09
CA LYS A 31 7.86 5.75 3.22
C LYS A 31 7.52 7.18 3.61
N CYS A 32 7.88 7.58 4.82
CA CYS A 32 7.67 8.96 5.27
C CYS A 32 8.72 9.91 4.71
N LYS A 33 8.51 11.23 4.85
CA LYS A 33 9.46 12.26 4.36
C LYS A 33 10.88 12.13 4.91
N ARG A 34 11.05 11.46 6.06
CA ARG A 34 12.36 11.17 6.67
C ARG A 34 13.05 9.95 6.05
N GLY A 35 12.44 9.30 5.04
CA GLY A 35 12.96 8.10 4.39
C GLY A 35 12.75 6.80 5.18
N ILE A 36 12.01 6.83 6.29
CA ILE A 36 11.73 5.66 7.11
C ILE A 36 10.59 4.85 6.50
N PHE A 37 10.79 3.54 6.39
CA PHE A 37 9.77 2.59 5.97
C PHE A 37 9.00 2.07 7.18
N VAL A 38 7.69 2.08 7.07
CA VAL A 38 6.76 1.53 8.06
C VAL A 38 5.96 0.43 7.38
N ASN A 39 5.93 -0.77 7.97
CA ASN A 39 5.09 -1.85 7.47
C ASN A 39 3.62 -1.51 7.78
N MET A 40 2.75 -1.57 6.77
CA MET A 40 1.36 -1.19 6.93
C MET A 40 0.55 -2.31 7.58
N ASP A 41 -0.30 -1.94 8.52
CA ASP A 41 -1.32 -2.79 9.15
C ASP A 41 -2.66 -2.06 9.21
N ASP A 42 -3.70 -2.73 9.72
CA ASP A 42 -5.05 -2.16 9.82
C ASP A 42 -5.08 -0.90 10.69
N ASN A 43 -4.38 -0.88 11.83
CA ASN A 43 -4.35 0.28 12.72
C ASN A 43 -3.76 1.52 12.02
N ILE A 44 -2.67 1.34 11.28
CA ILE A 44 -2.04 2.44 10.54
C ILE A 44 -2.98 2.93 9.44
N ILE A 45 -3.66 2.04 8.72
CA ILE A 45 -4.56 2.41 7.62
C ILE A 45 -5.78 3.17 8.13
N GLU A 46 -6.39 2.74 9.24
CA GLU A 46 -7.49 3.45 9.88
C GLU A 46 -7.13 4.90 10.17
N HIS A 47 -5.92 5.16 10.68
CA HIS A 47 -5.47 6.51 11.04
C HIS A 47 -4.93 7.33 9.87
N TYR A 48 -4.41 6.70 8.80
CA TYR A 48 -3.80 7.41 7.66
C TYR A 48 -4.68 7.53 6.41
N SER A 49 -5.77 6.77 6.31
CA SER A 49 -6.61 6.65 5.10
C SER A 49 -7.14 7.99 4.55
N ASN A 50 -7.19 9.03 5.39
CA ASN A 50 -7.76 10.35 5.05
C ASN A 50 -6.75 11.50 5.04
N HIS A 51 -5.47 11.27 5.34
CA HIS A 51 -4.55 12.36 5.69
C HIS A 51 -3.74 12.93 4.52
N SER A 52 -3.50 12.20 3.42
CA SER A 52 -2.62 12.67 2.33
C SER A 52 -2.79 11.89 1.02
N ALA A 53 -2.43 12.51 -0.11
CA ALA A 53 -2.16 11.78 -1.35
C ALA A 53 -0.75 11.16 -1.29
N PHE A 54 -0.58 9.97 -1.88
CA PHE A 54 0.69 9.26 -1.91
C PHE A 54 1.10 8.94 -3.35
N LEU A 55 2.40 8.93 -3.62
CA LEU A 55 2.94 8.24 -4.78
C LEU A 55 3.01 6.74 -4.47
N ILE A 56 2.64 5.91 -5.43
CA ILE A 56 2.69 4.45 -5.30
C ILE A 56 3.86 3.94 -6.14
N GLU A 57 4.83 3.31 -5.48
CA GLU A 57 5.88 2.53 -6.12
C GLU A 57 5.56 1.04 -6.00
N ILE A 58 5.75 0.31 -7.09
CA ILE A 58 5.54 -1.14 -7.16
C ILE A 58 6.87 -1.76 -7.59
N SER A 59 7.35 -2.73 -6.82
CA SER A 59 8.61 -3.43 -7.09
C SER A 59 8.38 -4.94 -7.07
N GLU A 60 8.86 -5.65 -8.08
CA GLU A 60 8.86 -7.12 -8.07
C GLU A 60 9.98 -7.63 -7.14
N VAL A 61 9.65 -8.52 -6.21
CA VAL A 61 10.60 -9.02 -5.19
C VAL A 61 10.99 -10.47 -5.45
N MET A 62 10.02 -11.28 -5.87
CA MET A 62 10.16 -12.67 -6.28
C MET A 62 9.20 -12.90 -7.45
N SER A 63 9.41 -13.94 -8.25
CA SER A 63 8.58 -14.22 -9.43
C SER A 63 7.09 -14.12 -9.10
N SER A 64 6.42 -13.12 -9.68
CA SER A 64 4.98 -12.85 -9.47
C SER A 64 4.57 -12.39 -8.07
N GLN A 65 5.49 -11.89 -7.24
CA GLN A 65 5.20 -11.18 -5.99
C GLN A 65 5.71 -9.75 -6.03
N PHE A 66 4.82 -8.82 -5.69
CA PHE A 66 5.08 -7.39 -5.69
C PHE A 66 5.08 -6.83 -4.27
N GLN A 67 6.04 -5.95 -4.01
CA GLN A 67 6.04 -5.05 -2.86
C GLN A 67 5.50 -3.69 -3.32
N VAL A 68 4.65 -3.10 -2.48
CA VAL A 68 4.10 -1.76 -2.72
C VAL A 68 4.66 -0.80 -1.68
N THR A 69 5.09 0.38 -2.12
CA THR A 69 5.50 1.48 -1.25
C THR A 69 4.64 2.71 -1.50
N LEU A 70 3.99 3.20 -0.45
CA LEU A 70 3.26 4.48 -0.42
C LEU A 70 4.22 5.58 0.04
N MET A 71 4.65 6.45 -0.88
CA MET A 71 5.54 7.56 -0.56
C MET A 71 4.75 8.82 -0.25
N GLU A 72 5.02 9.41 0.92
CA GLU A 72 4.52 10.73 1.27
C GLU A 72 5.20 11.81 0.42
N LEU A 73 4.40 12.74 -0.09
CA LEU A 73 4.84 13.99 -0.73
C LEU A 73 5.01 15.10 0.30
#